data_AF-A0A1H9VSS8-F1
#
_entry.id   AF-A0A1H9VSS8-F1
#
_cell.length_a   1.000
_cell.length_b   1.000
_cell.length_c   1.000
_cell.angle_alpha   90.00
_cell.angle_beta   90.00
_cell.angle_gamma   90.00
#
_symmetry.space_group_name_H-M   'P 1'
#
loop_
_entity.id
_entity.type
_entity.pdbx_description
1 polymer ?
#
loop_
_entity_poly.entity_id
_entity_poly.type
_entity_poly.pdbx_seq_one_letter_code
_entity_poly.pdbx_strand_id
1 'polypeptide(L)'
;MDKWKQLEEHLSGVFGNATVLAGGHEVTFSKCLDREKLVIQVFVDGWMKGVWTNVDDDGEPQHPEGRFFRPMKRRAWKLKQYKDLKKVFGKKEADRMTQLRVVGFMPYWGSPRTLISHLKKNFPDLEIKPDEVSS
;
A
#
# COMPACT_ATOMS: atom_id res chain seq x y z
N MET A 1 -6.00 -2.93 -25.54
CA MET A 1 -5.56 -1.85 -24.62
C MET A 1 -4.95 -2.54 -23.41
N ASP A 2 -3.79 -2.08 -22.92
CA ASP A 2 -3.13 -2.71 -21.77
C ASP A 2 -3.96 -2.45 -20.50
N LYS A 3 -4.29 -3.48 -19.72
CA LYS A 3 -5.10 -3.36 -18.48
C LYS A 3 -4.52 -2.32 -17.53
N TRP A 4 -3.19 -2.20 -17.48
CA TRP A 4 -2.54 -1.21 -16.63
C TRP A 4 -2.81 0.23 -17.07
N LYS A 5 -2.96 0.47 -18.37
CA LYS A 5 -3.34 1.79 -18.90
C LYS A 5 -4.80 2.10 -18.62
N GLN A 6 -5.69 1.11 -18.76
CA GLN A 6 -7.11 1.27 -18.40
C GLN A 6 -7.25 1.65 -16.92
N LEU A 7 -6.51 0.98 -16.03
CA LEU A 7 -6.51 1.31 -14.61
C LEU A 7 -5.98 2.73 -14.34
N GLU A 8 -4.95 3.18 -15.07
CA GLU A 8 -4.45 4.55 -14.96
C GLU A 8 -5.47 5.60 -15.42
N GLU A 9 -6.20 5.30 -16.49
CA GLU A 9 -7.26 6.15 -17.04
C GLU A 9 -8.47 6.23 -16.11
N HIS A 10 -8.92 5.09 -15.57
CA HIS A 10 -10.00 5.02 -14.57
C HIS A 10 -9.65 5.80 -13.30
N LEU A 11 -8.37 5.79 -12.91
CA LEU A 11 -7.85 6.56 -11.79
C LEU A 11 -7.34 7.95 -12.19
N SER A 12 -7.64 8.46 -13.38
CA SER A 12 -7.29 9.82 -13.79
C SER A 12 -8.22 10.87 -13.14
N GLY A 13 -7.84 12.15 -13.19
CA GLY A 13 -8.67 13.23 -12.62
C GLY A 13 -8.80 13.23 -11.09
N VAL A 14 -9.83 13.89 -10.57
CA VAL A 14 -10.07 14.08 -9.13
C VAL A 14 -10.99 12.99 -8.55
N PHE A 15 -11.93 12.48 -9.34
CA PHE A 15 -12.96 11.52 -8.90
C PHE A 15 -12.80 10.13 -9.52
N GLY A 16 -11.57 9.77 -9.91
CA GLY A 16 -11.29 8.47 -10.51
C GLY A 16 -11.61 7.31 -9.57
N ASN A 17 -12.25 6.28 -10.11
CA ASN A 17 -12.58 5.04 -9.42
C ASN A 17 -12.21 3.87 -10.32
N ALA A 18 -11.71 2.78 -9.74
CA ALA A 18 -11.53 1.52 -10.45
C ALA A 18 -11.78 0.34 -9.51
N THR A 19 -12.44 -0.70 -10.00
CA THR A 19 -12.59 -1.97 -9.29
C THR A 19 -11.84 -3.08 -10.03
N VAL A 20 -11.11 -3.91 -9.30
CA VAL A 20 -10.34 -5.03 -9.85
C VAL A 20 -10.62 -6.31 -9.07
N LEU A 21 -10.44 -7.45 -9.73
CA LEU A 21 -10.41 -8.77 -9.11
C LEU A 21 -8.96 -9.22 -9.02
N ALA A 22 -8.48 -9.49 -7.80
CA ALA A 22 -7.10 -9.90 -7.55
C ALA A 22 -7.01 -10.74 -6.27
N GLY A 23 -6.22 -11.82 -6.31
CA GLY A 23 -5.95 -12.62 -5.11
C GLY A 23 -7.20 -13.19 -4.43
N GLY A 24 -8.29 -13.39 -5.16
CA GLY A 24 -9.58 -13.85 -4.64
C GLY A 24 -10.46 -12.76 -4.03
N HIS A 25 -10.08 -11.49 -4.13
CA HIS A 25 -10.82 -10.36 -3.57
C HIS A 25 -11.29 -9.39 -4.66
N GLU A 26 -12.40 -8.72 -4.39
CA GLU A 26 -12.79 -7.52 -5.11
C GLU A 26 -12.13 -6.30 -4.45
N VAL A 27 -11.31 -5.57 -5.20
CA VAL A 27 -10.57 -4.43 -4.67
C VAL A 27 -10.98 -3.16 -5.39
N THR A 28 -11.52 -2.21 -4.64
CA THR A 28 -11.93 -0.91 -5.15
C THR A 28 -10.88 0.14 -4.79
N PHE A 29 -10.47 0.90 -5.79
CA PHE A 29 -9.59 2.05 -5.69
C PHE A 29 -10.40 3.30 -5.96
N SER A 30 -10.53 4.17 -4.96
CA SER A 30 -11.31 5.40 -5.08
C SER A 30 -10.45 6.62 -4.77
N LYS A 31 -10.44 7.61 -5.67
CA LYS A 31 -9.80 8.90 -5.37
C LYS A 31 -10.65 9.72 -4.42
N CYS A 32 -10.02 10.21 -3.36
CA CYS A 32 -10.65 11.08 -2.39
C CYS A 32 -9.64 12.08 -1.82
N LEU A 33 -10.14 13.11 -1.14
CA LEU A 33 -9.30 14.02 -0.37
C LEU A 33 -9.12 13.45 1.04
N ASP A 34 -7.87 13.10 1.37
CA ASP A 34 -7.45 12.91 2.76
C ASP A 34 -6.88 14.23 3.27
N ARG A 35 -7.69 14.94 4.06
CA ARG A 35 -7.47 16.34 4.46
C ARG A 35 -7.36 17.23 3.21
N GLU A 36 -6.16 17.72 2.90
CA GLU A 36 -5.89 18.60 1.76
C GLU A 36 -5.17 17.87 0.61
N LYS A 37 -4.99 16.54 0.72
CA LYS A 37 -4.23 15.75 -0.25
C LYS A 37 -5.13 14.80 -1.00
N LEU A 38 -5.07 14.85 -2.33
CA LEU A 38 -5.70 13.86 -3.17
C LEU A 38 -4.95 12.52 -3.02
N VAL A 39 -5.65 11.49 -2.60
CA VAL A 39 -5.13 10.13 -2.41
C VAL A 39 -6.05 9.12 -3.11
N ILE A 40 -5.58 7.89 -3.23
CA ILE A 40 -6.38 6.75 -3.68
C ILE A 40 -6.59 5.85 -2.47
N GLN A 41 -7.83 5.74 -2.02
CA GLN A 41 -8.26 4.88 -0.95
C GLN A 41 -8.53 3.46 -1.47
N VAL A 42 -8.12 2.45 -0.70
CA VAL A 42 -8.26 1.03 -1.06
C VAL A 42 -9.33 0.37 -0.19
N PHE A 43 -10.31 -0.25 -0.82
CA PHE A 43 -11.29 -1.12 -0.17
C PHE A 43 -11.11 -2.54 -0.68
N VAL A 44 -11.12 -3.52 0.22
CA VAL A 44 -11.06 -4.94 -0.10
C VAL A 44 -12.39 -5.56 0.33
N ASP A 45 -13.10 -6.14 -0.62
CA ASP A 45 -14.48 -6.62 -0.50
C ASP A 45 -15.43 -5.56 0.09
N GLY A 46 -15.25 -4.31 -0.34
CA GLY A 46 -16.03 -3.15 0.14
C GLY A 46 -15.62 -2.61 1.51
N TRP A 47 -14.65 -3.22 2.20
CA TRP A 47 -14.23 -2.82 3.54
C TRP A 47 -12.80 -2.27 3.58
N MET A 48 -12.53 -1.51 4.64
CA MET A 48 -11.18 -1.17 5.07
C MET A 48 -11.09 -1.47 6.56
N LYS A 49 -10.27 -2.45 6.95
CA LYS A 49 -10.10 -2.83 8.36
C LYS A 49 -8.72 -2.41 8.86
N GLY A 50 -8.67 -1.78 10.03
CA GLY A 50 -7.42 -1.34 10.66
C GLY A 50 -6.45 -2.49 10.93
N VAL A 51 -6.96 -3.69 11.23
CA VAL A 51 -6.12 -4.89 11.45
C VAL A 51 -5.26 -5.25 10.23
N TRP A 52 -5.72 -4.94 9.01
CA TRP A 52 -4.97 -5.18 7.77
C TRP A 52 -3.75 -4.27 7.59
N THR A 53 -3.57 -3.28 8.48
CA THR A 53 -2.39 -2.39 8.49
C THR A 53 -1.21 -2.98 9.25
N ASN A 54 -1.41 -4.07 9.99
CA ASN A 54 -0.41 -4.69 10.84
C ASN A 54 0.65 -5.47 10.05
N VAL A 55 1.85 -5.54 10.61
CA VAL A 55 2.99 -6.31 10.08
C VAL A 55 3.45 -7.37 11.06
N ASP A 56 3.99 -8.46 10.53
CA ASP A 56 4.73 -9.44 11.32
C ASP A 56 6.17 -8.96 11.63
N ASP A 57 6.94 -9.83 12.29
CA ASP A 57 8.33 -9.53 12.67
C ASP A 57 9.27 -9.35 11.47
N ASP A 58 8.91 -9.90 10.31
CA ASP A 58 9.66 -9.79 9.06
C ASP A 58 9.24 -8.57 8.22
N GLY A 59 8.17 -7.88 8.64
CA GLY A 59 7.64 -6.69 7.97
C GLY A 59 6.65 -6.99 6.85
N GLU A 60 6.16 -8.22 6.77
CA GLU A 60 5.13 -8.65 5.82
C GLU A 60 3.72 -8.44 6.42
N PRO A 61 2.66 -8.32 5.59
CA PRO A 61 1.31 -8.14 6.10
C PRO A 61 0.84 -9.35 6.90
N GLN A 62 0.30 -9.13 8.10
CA GLN A 62 -0.31 -10.22 8.88
C GLN A 62 -1.60 -10.76 8.25
N HIS A 63 -2.25 -9.95 7.42
CA HIS A 63 -3.50 -10.28 6.74
C HIS A 63 -3.31 -10.18 5.23
N PRO A 64 -3.80 -11.14 4.42
CA PRO A 64 -3.67 -11.12 2.96
C PRO A 64 -4.12 -9.81 2.31
N GLU A 65 -5.19 -9.19 2.82
CA GLU A 65 -5.76 -7.93 2.33
C GLU A 65 -4.77 -6.77 2.44
N GLY A 66 -3.86 -6.80 3.42
CA GLY A 66 -2.79 -5.82 3.58
C GLY A 66 -1.83 -5.77 2.40
N ARG A 67 -1.78 -6.81 1.55
CA ARG A 67 -0.97 -6.82 0.32
C ARG A 67 -1.46 -5.81 -0.72
N PHE A 68 -2.71 -5.35 -0.68
CA PHE A 68 -3.23 -4.29 -1.56
C PHE A 68 -2.89 -2.88 -1.05
N PHE A 69 -2.49 -2.77 0.21
CA PHE A 69 -2.15 -1.51 0.86
C PHE A 69 -0.69 -1.11 0.57
N ARG A 70 -0.40 0.17 0.75
CA ARG A 70 0.94 0.72 0.52
C ARG A 70 1.88 0.38 1.68
N PRO A 71 3.03 -0.30 1.44
CA PRO A 71 3.99 -0.57 2.50
C PRO A 71 4.59 0.74 3.04
N MET A 72 4.52 0.93 4.37
CA MET A 72 5.11 2.08 5.06
C MET A 72 6.49 1.71 5.57
N LYS A 73 7.53 2.18 4.87
CA LYS A 73 8.93 1.98 5.29
C LYS A 73 9.38 3.06 6.26
N ARG A 74 9.76 2.67 7.47
CA ARG A 74 10.33 3.56 8.50
C ARG A 74 11.46 2.87 9.25
N ARG A 75 12.34 3.69 9.82
CA ARG A 75 13.35 3.22 10.77
C ARG A 75 12.74 3.32 12.16
N ALA A 76 12.82 2.25 12.95
CA ALA A 76 12.37 2.28 14.34
C ALA A 76 13.17 3.33 15.15
N TRP A 77 14.47 3.44 14.85
CA TRP A 77 15.36 4.42 15.44
C TRP A 77 15.96 5.35 14.39
N LYS A 78 16.10 6.64 14.72
CA LYS A 78 16.67 7.64 13.81
C LYS A 78 18.18 7.38 13.67
N LEU A 79 18.74 7.59 12.48
CA LEU A 79 20.17 7.42 12.23
C LEU A 79 21.07 8.29 13.15
N LYS A 80 20.56 9.44 13.60
CA LYS A 80 21.28 10.28 14.58
C LYS A 80 21.55 9.56 15.91
N GLN A 81 20.75 8.57 16.28
CA GLN A 81 20.88 7.78 17.51
C GLN A 81 21.85 6.60 17.34
N TYR A 82 22.32 6.32 16.11
CA TYR A 82 23.13 5.15 15.81
C TYR A 82 24.41 5.06 16.65
N LYS A 83 25.09 6.18 16.89
CA LYS A 83 26.33 6.20 17.70
C LYS A 83 26.07 5.74 19.12
N ASP A 84 24.96 6.14 19.72
CA ASP A 84 24.60 5.77 21.10
C ASP A 84 24.10 4.32 21.15
N LEU A 85 23.27 3.92 20.19
CA LEU A 85 22.83 2.53 20.05
C LEU A 85 24.00 1.57 19.89
N LYS A 86 25.00 1.92 19.08
CA LYS A 86 26.20 1.11 18.86
C LYS A 86 27.04 0.96 20.15
N LYS A 87 27.07 1.98 21.01
CA LYS A 87 27.76 1.91 22.31
C LYS A 87 27.06 0.97 23.28
N VAL A 88 25.73 0.99 23.31
CA VAL A 88 24.92 0.22 24.28
C VAL A 88 24.70 -1.23 23.83
N PHE A 89 24.34 -1.45 22.57
CA PHE A 89 23.91 -2.76 22.06
C PHE A 89 24.93 -3.40 21.10
N GLY A 90 26.02 -2.70 20.77
CA GLY A 90 27.00 -3.12 19.77
C GLY A 90 26.55 -2.85 18.33
N LYS A 91 27.46 -3.09 17.37
CA LYS A 91 27.25 -2.76 15.95
C LYS A 91 26.07 -3.51 15.34
N LYS A 92 26.01 -4.83 15.52
CA LYS A 92 25.02 -5.71 14.88
C LYS A 92 23.59 -5.30 15.23
N GLU A 93 23.32 -5.05 16.51
CA GLU A 93 21.98 -4.67 16.94
C GLU A 93 21.66 -3.21 16.59
N ALA A 94 22.63 -2.30 16.67
CA ALA A 94 22.42 -0.93 16.20
C ALA A 94 22.08 -0.86 14.69
N ASP A 95 22.71 -1.69 13.87
CA ASP A 95 22.38 -1.84 12.45
C ASP A 95 20.92 -2.33 12.28
N ARG A 96 20.52 -3.37 13.02
CA ARG A 96 19.14 -3.90 13.01
C ARG A 96 18.11 -2.86 13.44
N MET A 97 18.36 -2.16 14.55
CA MET A 97 17.44 -1.16 15.14
C MET A 97 17.26 0.07 14.24
N THR A 98 18.30 0.42 13.47
CA THR A 98 18.24 1.55 12.54
C THR A 98 17.91 1.16 11.11
N GLN A 99 17.75 -0.14 10.80
CA GLN A 99 17.39 -0.62 9.48
C GLN A 99 16.05 -0.03 9.01
N LEU A 100 15.96 0.30 7.72
CA LEU A 100 14.71 0.70 7.12
C LEU A 100 13.87 -0.57 6.88
N ARG A 101 12.76 -0.70 7.60
CA ARG A 101 11.84 -1.83 7.49
C ARG A 101 10.42 -1.36 7.22
N VAL A 102 9.58 -2.24 6.71
CA VAL A 102 8.13 -1.98 6.67
C VAL A 102 7.62 -2.08 8.10
N VAL A 103 6.88 -1.07 8.56
CA VAL A 103 6.34 -0.99 9.94
C VAL A 103 4.81 -1.02 9.96
N GLY A 104 4.19 -1.09 8.80
CA GLY A 104 2.75 -0.98 8.62
C GLY A 104 2.38 -0.91 7.15
N PHE A 105 1.12 -1.15 6.87
CA PHE A 105 0.52 -0.99 5.55
C PHE A 105 -0.55 0.09 5.58
N MET A 106 -0.49 1.03 4.64
CA MET A 106 -1.42 2.17 4.59
C MET A 106 -2.47 1.93 3.51
N PRO A 107 -3.77 2.10 3.82
CA PRO A 107 -4.85 1.88 2.86
C PRO A 107 -5.00 3.02 1.84
N TYR A 108 -3.94 3.82 1.67
CA TYR A 108 -3.91 5.01 0.84
C TYR A 108 -2.67 5.01 -0.04
N TRP A 109 -2.87 5.29 -1.33
CA TRP A 109 -1.81 5.55 -2.29
C TRP A 109 -1.76 7.02 -2.65
N GLY A 110 -0.55 7.53 -2.88
CA GLY A 110 -0.37 8.96 -3.21
C GLY A 110 -0.52 9.25 -4.70
N SER A 111 -0.45 8.23 -5.56
CA SER A 111 -0.59 8.40 -7.01
C SER A 111 -0.94 7.07 -7.69
N PRO A 112 -1.66 7.11 -8.84
CA PRO A 112 -1.98 5.92 -9.62
C PRO A 112 -0.73 5.14 -10.02
N ARG A 113 0.33 5.85 -10.42
CA ARG A 113 1.61 5.26 -10.84
C ARG A 113 2.22 4.35 -9.77
N THR A 114 2.25 4.78 -8.50
CA THR A 114 2.83 3.98 -7.42
C THR A 114 1.98 2.76 -7.09
N LEU A 115 0.66 2.92 -7.10
CA LEU A 115 -0.30 1.82 -6.96
C LEU A 115 -0.12 0.79 -8.08
N ILE A 116 -0.14 1.22 -9.35
CA ILE A 116 -0.02 0.34 -10.52
C ILE A 116 1.31 -0.41 -10.49
N SER A 117 2.42 0.27 -10.15
CA SER A 117 3.72 -0.40 -10.02
C SER A 117 3.71 -1.48 -8.94
N HIS A 118 3.00 -1.27 -7.84
CA HIS A 118 2.86 -2.25 -6.78
C HIS A 118 1.99 -3.43 -7.21
N LEU A 119 0.85 -3.16 -7.85
CA LEU A 119 -0.05 -4.19 -8.37
C LEU A 119 0.61 -5.04 -9.44
N LYS A 120 1.36 -4.46 -10.37
CA LYS A 120 2.16 -5.20 -11.37
C LYS A 120 3.09 -6.24 -10.74
N LYS A 121 3.69 -5.89 -9.61
CA LYS A 121 4.64 -6.75 -8.92
C LYS A 121 3.95 -7.87 -8.13
N ASN A 122 2.84 -7.56 -7.47
CA ASN A 122 2.22 -8.46 -6.49
C ASN A 122 1.01 -9.23 -7.02
N PHE A 123 0.35 -8.70 -8.05
CA PHE A 123 -0.88 -9.21 -8.65
C PHE A 123 -0.83 -9.06 -10.18
N PRO A 124 0.14 -9.69 -10.86
CA PRO A 124 0.31 -9.57 -12.31
C PRO A 124 -0.94 -10.06 -13.07
N ASP A 125 -1.68 -11.00 -12.49
CA ASP A 125 -2.87 -11.63 -13.08
C ASP A 125 -4.18 -10.93 -12.74
N LEU A 126 -4.14 -9.72 -12.15
CA LEU A 126 -5.38 -8.99 -11.82
C LEU A 126 -6.24 -8.72 -13.06
N GLU A 127 -7.55 -8.66 -12.84
CA GLU A 127 -8.56 -8.37 -13.85
C GLU A 127 -9.32 -7.08 -13.49
N ILE A 128 -9.64 -6.25 -14.46
CA ILE A 128 -10.42 -5.03 -14.23
C ILE A 128 -11.90 -5.36 -14.39
N LYS A 129 -12.70 -5.01 -13.38
CA LYS A 129 -14.15 -5.15 -13.46
C LYS A 129 -14.70 -3.97 -14.27
N PRO A 130 -15.54 -4.20 -15.30
CA PRO A 130 -16.21 -3.12 -16.01
C PRO A 130 -17.13 -2.38 -15.04
N ASP A 131 -17.16 -1.04 -15.14
CA ASP A 131 -18.07 -0.22 -14.33
C ASP A 131 -19.52 -0.58 -14.71
N GLU A 132 -20.26 -1.16 -13.77
CA GLU A 132 -21.72 -1.20 -13.87
C GLU A 132 -22.22 0.24 -13.68
N VAL A 133 -22.38 0.95 -14.80
CA VAL A 133 -23.04 2.25 -14.81
C VAL A 133 -24.45 2.05 -14.26
N SER A 134 -24.63 2.36 -12.97
CA SER A 134 -25.94 2.50 -12.37
C SER A 134 -26.66 3.62 -13.12
N SER A 135 -27.60 3.23 -13.97
CA SER A 135 -28.50 4.12 -14.72
C SER A 135 -29.49 4.80 -13.79
#